data_AF-A0A251SEC2-F1
#
_entry.id   AF-A0A251SEC2-F1
#
_cell.length_a   1.000
_cell.length_b   1.000
_cell.length_c   1.000
_cell.angle_alpha   90.00
_cell.angle_beta   90.00
_cell.angle_gamma   90.00
#
_symmetry.space_group_name_H-M   'P 1'
#
loop_
_entity.id
_entity.type
_entity.pdbx_description
1 polymer ?
#
loop_
_entity_poly.entity_id
_entity_poly.type
_entity_poly.pdbx_seq_one_letter_code
_entity_poly.pdbx_strand_id
1 'polypeptide(L)'
;MAGVLQNVNIKQRAGFIPVGLWGKQSGGPQNEWSFELDQGQRLKKIIIDHGDDVIYSLMFTTEAAGGVVNTSNKFGGWNGGQTVSEVTLDSDEEIVGIKGSVGTKAPYTIISSLSFVTNKTTHGPFGGATSSEFSLPWENGSLVGFYGLAGYYIDGIGVYLRQILKIGTWGKTLPAGPQNNWSFKLEPTYHLTKITIDHGDLIYSLMFTAQYGDLTYTSEKMGGWNGGENVSEITFEGDEEINGISGTIALSRGTYAGLTVVSSISFMTNKKTHGPFGDVRGTPFTVPWNAGSFAGFYGLAGYYIDSIGVYLKATN
;
A
#
# COMPACT_ATOMS: atom_id res chain seq x y z
N MET A 1 -18.06 -23.30 14.95
CA MET A 1 -18.73 -22.20 14.24
C MET A 1 -17.64 -21.30 13.68
N ALA A 2 -17.41 -21.35 12.37
CA ALA A 2 -16.47 -20.47 11.69
C ALA A 2 -17.08 -19.06 11.67
N GLY A 3 -16.44 -18.12 12.36
CA GLY A 3 -16.84 -16.72 12.32
C GLY A 3 -16.61 -16.18 10.92
N VAL A 4 -17.67 -15.67 10.30
CA VAL A 4 -17.56 -14.84 9.09
C VAL A 4 -16.74 -13.61 9.50
N LEU A 5 -15.59 -13.42 8.87
CA LEU A 5 -14.83 -12.17 8.97
C LEU A 5 -15.74 -11.05 8.46
N GLN A 6 -16.35 -10.29 9.38
CA GLN A 6 -16.93 -9.01 9.01
C GLN A 6 -15.76 -8.07 8.74
N ASN A 7 -15.45 -7.91 7.46
CA ASN A 7 -14.59 -6.85 6.98
C ASN A 7 -15.14 -5.50 7.46
N VAL A 8 -14.25 -4.57 7.78
CA VAL A 8 -14.56 -3.18 8.13
C VAL A 8 -15.59 -2.65 7.12
N ASN A 9 -16.73 -2.15 7.60
CA ASN A 9 -17.81 -1.65 6.74
C ASN A 9 -17.50 -0.21 6.31
N ILE A 10 -16.37 -0.07 5.61
CA ILE A 10 -15.88 1.16 5.02
C ILE A 10 -16.94 1.66 4.05
N LYS A 11 -17.57 2.81 4.32
CA LYS A 11 -18.51 3.44 3.39
C LYS A 11 -17.81 3.63 2.04
N GLN A 12 -18.14 2.78 1.07
CA GLN A 12 -17.61 2.88 -0.28
C GLN A 12 -18.27 4.08 -0.97
N ARG A 13 -17.59 5.23 -0.97
CA ARG A 13 -17.98 6.37 -1.79
C ARG A 13 -17.47 6.13 -3.22
N ALA A 14 -18.38 6.13 -4.19
CA ALA A 14 -18.03 5.90 -5.59
C ALA A 14 -16.88 6.83 -6.04
N GLY A 15 -15.86 6.25 -6.68
CA GLY A 15 -14.67 6.98 -7.15
C GLY A 15 -13.52 7.09 -6.14
N PHE A 16 -13.67 6.59 -4.91
CA PHE A 16 -12.58 6.49 -3.94
C PHE A 16 -11.96 5.08 -4.00
N ILE A 17 -10.63 5.02 -3.95
CA ILE A 17 -9.84 3.80 -3.92
C ILE A 17 -9.27 3.67 -2.51
N PRO A 18 -9.85 2.84 -1.65
CA PRO A 18 -9.24 2.50 -0.37
C PRO A 18 -7.99 1.65 -0.61
N VAL A 19 -6.86 2.14 -0.12
CA VAL A 19 -5.57 1.46 -0.17
C VAL A 19 -5.04 1.32 1.25
N GLY A 20 -4.55 0.13 1.55
CA GLY A 20 -4.08 -0.24 2.86
C GLY A 20 -5.16 -0.83 3.76
N LEU A 21 -4.69 -1.12 4.96
CA LEU A 21 -5.28 -0.99 6.28
C LEU A 21 -4.14 -1.58 7.13
N TRP A 22 -3.16 -0.77 7.49
CA TRP A 22 -2.06 -1.25 8.32
C TRP A 22 -2.51 -1.29 9.78
N GLY A 23 -1.91 -2.18 10.58
CA GLY A 23 -2.31 -2.40 11.97
C GLY A 23 -3.42 -3.45 12.09
N LYS A 24 -4.39 -3.19 12.97
CA LYS A 24 -5.51 -4.10 13.26
C LYS A 24 -6.44 -4.20 12.05
N GLN A 25 -6.78 -5.44 11.68
CA GLN A 25 -7.58 -5.75 10.49
C GLN A 25 -9.09 -5.90 10.75
N SER A 26 -9.50 -6.05 12.02
CA SER A 26 -10.91 -6.26 12.38
C SER A 26 -11.25 -5.60 13.72
N GLY A 27 -12.48 -5.11 13.83
CA GLY A 27 -13.00 -4.42 15.00
C GLY A 27 -14.52 -4.29 14.92
N GLY A 28 -15.17 -3.87 16.01
CA GLY A 28 -16.60 -3.57 15.95
C GLY A 28 -16.86 -2.21 15.27
N PRO A 29 -18.10 -1.94 14.79
CA PRO A 29 -18.45 -0.69 14.12
C PRO A 29 -18.12 0.58 14.93
N GLN A 30 -18.10 0.47 16.26
CA GLN A 30 -17.74 1.56 17.17
C GLN A 30 -16.25 1.97 17.10
N ASN A 31 -15.39 1.11 16.53
CA ASN A 31 -13.97 1.38 16.37
C ASN A 31 -13.64 1.93 14.98
N GLU A 32 -14.58 1.84 14.04
CA GLU A 32 -14.36 2.32 12.68
C GLU A 32 -14.32 3.85 12.66
N TRP A 33 -13.36 4.40 11.92
CA TRP A 33 -13.31 5.82 11.67
C TRP A 33 -13.00 6.10 10.20
N SER A 34 -13.55 7.20 9.70
CA SER A 34 -13.18 7.75 8.40
C SER A 34 -13.14 9.26 8.45
N PHE A 35 -12.24 9.80 7.64
CA PHE A 35 -12.14 11.21 7.32
C PHE A 35 -12.04 11.32 5.81
N GLU A 36 -12.90 12.15 5.21
CA GLU A 36 -12.98 12.32 3.76
C GLU A 36 -12.96 13.82 3.43
N LEU A 37 -12.27 14.16 2.34
CA LEU A 37 -12.31 15.49 1.75
C LEU A 37 -13.54 15.59 0.84
N ASP A 38 -14.33 16.64 1.00
CA ASP A 38 -15.36 16.97 0.03
C ASP A 38 -14.76 17.61 -1.23
N GLN A 39 -15.57 17.63 -2.30
CA GLN A 39 -15.15 18.23 -3.56
C GLN A 39 -14.75 19.70 -3.37
N GLY A 40 -13.52 20.03 -3.79
CA GLY A 40 -12.97 21.39 -3.67
C GLY A 40 -12.37 21.72 -2.31
N GLN A 41 -12.29 20.76 -1.38
CA GLN A 41 -11.51 20.90 -0.15
C GLN A 41 -10.09 20.37 -0.35
N ARG A 42 -9.13 20.98 0.37
CA ARG A 42 -7.78 20.44 0.56
C ARG A 42 -7.53 20.13 2.02
N LEU A 43 -6.64 19.18 2.29
CA LEU A 43 -6.10 18.97 3.63
C LEU A 43 -5.14 20.13 3.95
N LYS A 44 -5.37 20.81 5.07
CA LYS A 44 -4.57 21.96 5.52
C LYS A 44 -3.69 21.61 6.71
N LYS A 45 -4.20 20.81 7.64
CA LYS A 45 -3.47 20.43 8.84
C LYS A 45 -3.80 19.02 9.30
N ILE A 46 -2.80 18.32 9.84
CA ILE A 46 -2.96 17.11 10.62
C ILE A 46 -2.44 17.39 12.03
N ILE A 47 -3.24 17.09 13.04
CA ILE A 47 -2.83 17.10 14.44
C ILE A 47 -2.65 15.64 14.86
N ILE A 48 -1.46 15.34 15.38
CA ILE A 48 -1.05 14.00 15.78
C ILE A 48 -0.78 14.02 17.28
N ASP A 49 -1.58 13.26 18.03
CA ASP A 49 -1.35 12.99 19.44
C ASP A 49 -0.55 11.69 19.54
N HIS A 50 0.70 11.75 19.98
CA HIS A 50 1.63 10.62 19.99
C HIS A 50 2.43 10.55 21.29
N GLY A 51 3.09 9.41 21.50
CA GLY A 51 4.09 9.21 22.54
C GLY A 51 5.31 8.52 21.95
N ASP A 52 6.25 8.09 22.78
CA ASP A 52 7.51 7.50 22.29
C ASP A 52 7.31 6.13 21.59
N ASP A 53 6.12 5.50 21.72
CA ASP A 53 5.83 4.14 21.24
C ASP A 53 4.54 4.01 20.41
N VAL A 54 3.72 5.07 20.28
CA VAL A 54 2.35 4.95 19.73
C VAL A 54 1.78 6.25 19.19
N ILE A 55 0.84 6.11 18.24
CA ILE A 55 -0.09 7.17 17.85
C ILE A 55 -1.40 7.03 18.64
N TYR A 56 -1.68 7.97 19.54
CA TYR A 56 -2.91 7.98 20.33
C TYR A 56 -4.11 8.39 19.48
N SER A 57 -4.00 9.47 18.71
CA SER A 57 -5.12 9.98 17.93
C SER A 57 -4.70 10.86 16.76
N LEU A 58 -5.64 11.08 15.85
CA LEU A 58 -5.51 11.98 14.72
C LEU A 58 -6.70 12.94 14.66
N MET A 59 -6.42 14.18 14.27
CA MET A 59 -7.43 15.16 13.85
C MET A 59 -6.97 15.80 12.54
N PHE A 60 -7.90 16.09 11.67
CA PHE A 60 -7.65 16.68 10.35
C PHE A 60 -8.41 17.98 10.20
N THR A 61 -7.74 18.96 9.62
CA THR A 61 -8.32 20.25 9.28
C THR A 61 -8.31 20.44 7.77
N THR A 62 -9.47 20.74 7.20
CA THR A 62 -9.64 21.03 5.77
C THR A 62 -9.78 22.52 5.53
N GLU A 63 -9.46 22.93 4.31
CA GLU A 63 -9.75 24.26 3.81
C GLU A 63 -10.51 24.15 2.49
N ALA A 64 -11.67 24.81 2.43
CA ALA A 64 -12.49 24.92 1.23
C ALA A 64 -12.15 26.21 0.46
N ALA A 65 -12.66 26.31 -0.78
CA ALA A 65 -12.61 27.53 -1.56
C ALA A 65 -13.11 28.75 -0.74
N GLY A 66 -12.35 29.84 -0.79
CA GLY A 66 -12.62 31.03 0.03
C GLY A 66 -11.99 31.03 1.42
N GLY A 67 -11.17 30.02 1.76
CA GLY A 67 -10.39 29.98 3.01
C GLY A 67 -11.19 29.51 4.23
N VAL A 68 -12.37 28.89 4.02
CA VAL A 68 -13.19 28.33 5.10
C VAL A 68 -12.51 27.08 5.64
N VAL A 69 -12.22 27.08 6.94
CA VAL A 69 -11.49 25.99 7.61
C VAL A 69 -12.44 25.18 8.48
N ASN A 70 -12.42 23.85 8.34
CA ASN A 70 -13.19 22.93 9.17
C ASN A 70 -12.25 21.91 9.82
N THR A 71 -12.50 21.57 11.09
CA THR A 71 -11.73 20.53 11.80
C THR A 71 -12.64 19.35 12.10
N SER A 72 -12.14 18.15 11.81
CA SER A 72 -12.82 16.88 12.08
C SER A 72 -12.83 16.55 13.58
N ASN A 73 -13.61 15.53 13.96
CA ASN A 73 -13.54 14.95 15.30
C ASN A 73 -12.16 14.34 15.58
N LYS A 74 -11.84 14.15 16.86
CA LYS A 74 -10.68 13.36 17.30
C LYS A 74 -10.94 11.88 17.07
N PHE A 75 -10.08 11.23 16.28
CA PHE A 75 -10.12 9.79 16.04
C PHE A 75 -9.12 9.09 16.96
N GLY A 76 -9.60 8.17 17.79
CA GLY A 76 -8.78 7.51 18.82
C GLY A 76 -8.55 8.37 20.07
N GLY A 77 -7.61 7.95 20.91
CA GLY A 77 -7.13 8.73 22.04
C GLY A 77 -8.03 8.68 23.28
N TRP A 78 -8.74 7.57 23.54
CA TRP A 78 -9.49 7.40 24.80
C TRP A 78 -8.61 7.52 26.06
N ASN A 79 -7.28 7.40 25.94
CA ASN A 79 -6.37 7.56 27.08
C ASN A 79 -5.57 8.88 27.12
N GLY A 80 -5.78 9.81 26.18
CA GLY A 80 -4.95 11.02 26.04
C GLY A 80 -3.48 10.71 25.68
N GLY A 81 -2.86 11.49 24.80
CA GLY A 81 -1.45 11.28 24.48
C GLY A 81 -0.50 12.18 25.26
N GLN A 82 0.79 12.03 24.96
CA GLN A 82 1.89 12.66 25.67
C GLN A 82 2.34 13.95 24.99
N THR A 83 2.45 13.89 23.66
CA THR A 83 2.96 14.96 22.81
C THR A 83 1.97 15.20 21.67
N VAL A 84 1.60 16.47 21.48
CA VAL A 84 0.81 16.90 20.33
C VAL A 84 1.72 17.56 19.32
N SER A 85 1.74 17.03 18.09
CA SER A 85 2.47 17.60 16.97
C SER A 85 1.51 18.01 15.86
N GLU A 86 1.92 19.03 15.08
CA GLU A 86 1.13 19.54 13.97
C GLU A 86 1.92 19.45 12.66
N VAL A 87 1.25 18.96 11.63
CA VAL A 87 1.68 19.06 10.23
C VAL A 87 0.79 20.06 9.54
N THR A 88 1.33 21.21 9.15
CA THR A 88 0.61 22.22 8.36
C THR A 88 1.14 22.16 6.93
N LEU A 89 0.23 22.10 5.96
CA LEU A 89 0.55 22.00 4.53
C LEU A 89 0.36 23.35 3.86
N ASP A 90 1.35 23.78 3.08
CA ASP A 90 1.26 24.95 2.20
C ASP A 90 0.19 24.74 1.11
N SER A 91 -0.26 25.82 0.47
CA SER A 91 -1.28 25.78 -0.59
C SER A 91 -0.91 24.96 -1.83
N ASP A 92 0.38 24.70 -2.05
CA ASP A 92 0.96 23.87 -3.11
C ASP A 92 1.61 22.58 -2.57
N GLU A 93 1.51 22.32 -1.26
CA GLU A 93 1.98 21.09 -0.64
C GLU A 93 0.86 20.05 -0.57
N GLU A 94 1.12 18.86 -1.11
CA GLU A 94 0.18 17.74 -1.16
C GLU A 94 0.84 16.47 -0.62
N ILE A 95 0.05 15.64 0.07
CA ILE A 95 0.52 14.32 0.51
C ILE A 95 0.58 13.40 -0.71
N VAL A 96 1.77 12.85 -0.95
CA VAL A 96 2.09 11.91 -2.04
C VAL A 96 2.52 10.54 -1.51
N GLY A 97 2.47 10.35 -0.19
CA GLY A 97 2.72 9.06 0.43
C GLY A 97 2.53 9.06 1.93
N ILE A 98 2.44 7.86 2.50
CA ILE A 98 2.55 7.64 3.94
C ILE A 98 3.59 6.58 4.25
N LYS A 99 4.23 6.72 5.41
CA LYS A 99 5.12 5.71 6.00
C LYS A 99 4.73 5.51 7.45
N GLY A 100 5.08 4.37 8.02
CA GLY A 100 4.84 4.12 9.43
C GLY A 100 5.30 2.75 9.84
N SER A 101 4.95 2.37 11.06
CA SER A 101 5.17 1.02 11.56
C SER A 101 4.02 0.57 12.43
N VAL A 102 3.83 -0.75 12.48
CA VAL A 102 2.83 -1.41 13.31
C VAL A 102 3.52 -1.94 14.56
N GLY A 103 3.02 -1.57 15.73
CA GLY A 103 3.53 -2.03 17.02
C GLY A 103 2.54 -2.92 17.76
N THR A 104 2.98 -3.41 18.91
CA THR A 104 2.12 -4.14 19.85
C THR A 104 2.25 -3.53 21.23
N LYS A 105 1.13 -3.12 21.81
CA LYS A 105 1.01 -2.68 23.21
C LYS A 105 0.00 -3.61 23.88
N ALA A 106 0.49 -4.76 24.33
CA ALA A 106 -0.35 -5.91 24.69
C ALA A 106 -1.55 -5.48 25.57
N PRO A 107 -2.78 -5.85 25.20
CA PRO A 107 -3.16 -6.80 24.13
C PRO A 107 -3.36 -6.20 22.72
N TYR A 108 -3.03 -4.94 22.47
CA TYR A 108 -3.42 -4.20 21.26
C TYR A 108 -2.36 -4.24 20.16
N THR A 109 -2.79 -4.52 18.92
CA THR A 109 -2.04 -4.18 17.69
C THR A 109 -2.39 -2.74 17.31
N ILE A 110 -1.37 -1.90 17.13
CA ILE A 110 -1.51 -0.45 17.01
C ILE A 110 -0.61 0.10 15.90
N ILE A 111 -0.90 1.32 15.45
CA ILE A 111 0.05 2.11 14.69
C ILE A 111 1.06 2.73 15.66
N SER A 112 2.32 2.28 15.57
CA SER A 112 3.39 2.74 16.47
C SER A 112 4.06 4.01 15.96
N SER A 113 4.19 4.17 14.65
CA SER A 113 4.69 5.41 14.05
C SER A 113 4.00 5.80 12.76
N LEU A 114 4.02 7.10 12.44
CA LEU A 114 3.53 7.66 11.19
C LEU A 114 4.43 8.79 10.67
N SER A 115 4.62 8.82 9.36
CA SER A 115 5.17 9.95 8.63
C SER A 115 4.29 10.25 7.41
N PHE A 116 4.12 11.53 7.11
CA PHE A 116 3.40 12.00 5.93
C PHE A 116 4.42 12.51 4.90
N VAL A 117 4.46 11.86 3.74
CA VAL A 117 5.36 12.22 2.64
C VAL A 117 4.61 13.16 1.73
N THR A 118 5.18 14.34 1.46
CA THR A 118 4.62 15.34 0.57
C THR A 118 5.48 15.53 -0.66
N ASN A 119 4.97 16.25 -1.65
CA ASN A 119 5.74 16.71 -2.81
C ASN A 119 6.90 17.67 -2.44
N LYS A 120 6.99 18.11 -1.18
CA LYS A 120 8.05 19.02 -0.69
C LYS A 120 8.99 18.39 0.33
N THR A 121 8.47 17.61 1.27
CA THR A 121 9.25 17.08 2.41
C THR A 121 8.60 15.83 3.00
N THR A 122 9.19 15.29 4.06
CA THR A 122 8.56 14.27 4.90
C THR A 122 8.37 14.83 6.31
N HIS A 123 7.13 14.80 6.80
CA HIS A 123 6.77 15.20 8.15
C HIS A 123 6.74 13.97 9.06
N GLY A 124 7.48 14.00 10.18
CA GLY A 124 7.63 12.88 11.11
C GLY A 124 9.05 12.27 11.10
N PRO A 125 9.23 11.03 11.61
CA PRO A 125 8.19 10.18 12.19
C PRO A 125 7.65 10.73 13.50
N PHE A 126 6.35 10.57 13.69
CA PHE A 126 5.66 10.71 14.97
C PHE A 126 5.49 9.32 15.57
N GLY A 127 5.50 9.20 16.90
CA GLY A 127 5.47 7.89 17.55
C GLY A 127 6.84 7.20 17.62
N GLY A 128 6.83 5.88 17.89
CA GLY A 128 8.02 5.04 17.97
C GLY A 128 8.09 4.04 16.81
N ALA A 129 9.09 4.17 15.93
CA ALA A 129 9.27 3.23 14.83
C ALA A 129 9.64 1.83 15.33
N THR A 130 9.02 0.80 14.76
CA THR A 130 9.31 -0.61 15.03
C THR A 130 9.76 -1.31 13.75
N SER A 131 10.17 -2.58 13.85
CA SER A 131 10.61 -3.37 12.70
C SER A 131 9.50 -3.72 11.70
N SER A 132 8.21 -3.59 12.08
CA SER A 132 7.08 -3.89 11.20
C SER A 132 6.66 -2.64 10.42
N GLU A 133 7.51 -2.20 9.51
CA GLU A 133 7.33 -0.98 8.73
C GLU A 133 6.35 -1.15 7.57
N PHE A 134 5.69 -0.07 7.19
CA PHE A 134 4.93 0.05 5.96
C PHE A 134 5.25 1.37 5.25
N SER A 135 5.11 1.34 3.93
CA SER A 135 5.20 2.55 3.11
C SER A 135 4.29 2.43 1.90
N LEU A 136 3.63 3.54 1.58
CA LEU A 136 2.77 3.68 0.42
C LEU A 136 3.04 5.03 -0.26
N PRO A 137 3.96 5.10 -1.24
CA PRO A 137 4.09 6.25 -2.14
C PRO A 137 3.11 6.13 -3.33
N TRP A 138 2.67 7.28 -3.88
CA TRP A 138 1.86 7.35 -5.10
C TRP A 138 2.26 8.55 -5.99
N GLU A 139 2.12 8.40 -7.33
CA GLU A 139 2.52 9.44 -8.30
C GLU A 139 1.34 10.25 -8.87
N ASN A 140 0.30 9.58 -9.38
CA ASN A 140 -0.81 10.21 -10.11
C ASN A 140 -2.13 10.21 -9.32
N GLY A 141 -2.03 9.98 -8.01
CA GLY A 141 -3.16 9.92 -7.10
C GLY A 141 -3.31 11.18 -6.27
N SER A 142 -4.54 11.56 -5.96
CA SER A 142 -4.82 12.57 -4.95
C SER A 142 -5.37 11.91 -3.69
N LEU A 143 -4.80 12.27 -2.54
CA LEU A 143 -5.38 11.94 -1.23
C LEU A 143 -6.74 12.60 -1.09
N VAL A 144 -7.76 11.78 -0.82
CA VAL A 144 -9.14 12.24 -0.56
C VAL A 144 -9.64 11.82 0.81
N GLY A 145 -8.81 11.16 1.62
CA GLY A 145 -9.17 10.85 2.99
C GLY A 145 -8.30 9.77 3.64
N PHE A 146 -8.64 9.47 4.89
CA PHE A 146 -8.07 8.40 5.69
C PHE A 146 -9.20 7.58 6.30
N TYR A 147 -8.91 6.32 6.60
CA TYR A 147 -9.84 5.46 7.34
C TYR A 147 -9.07 4.49 8.23
N GLY A 148 -9.77 3.81 9.13
CA GLY A 148 -9.19 2.69 9.84
C GLY A 148 -9.96 2.30 11.08
N LEU A 149 -9.23 1.78 12.05
CA LEU A 149 -9.75 1.38 13.36
C LEU A 149 -9.08 2.21 14.45
N ALA A 150 -9.85 2.61 15.45
CA ALA A 150 -9.37 3.38 16.59
C ALA A 150 -10.15 3.04 17.87
N GLY A 151 -9.51 3.28 19.00
CA GLY A 151 -10.07 3.16 20.34
C GLY A 151 -9.24 3.95 21.33
N TYR A 152 -8.49 3.25 22.19
CA TYR A 152 -7.47 3.90 23.02
C TYR A 152 -6.36 4.56 22.20
N TYR A 153 -6.05 3.97 21.05
CA TYR A 153 -5.01 4.40 20.10
C TYR A 153 -5.57 4.42 18.68
N ILE A 154 -4.73 4.79 17.71
CA ILE A 154 -4.97 4.41 16.32
C ILE A 154 -4.57 2.93 16.16
N ASP A 155 -5.57 2.06 16.07
CA ASP A 155 -5.37 0.61 15.94
C ASP A 155 -4.98 0.24 14.50
N GLY A 156 -5.52 0.94 13.52
CA GLY A 156 -5.19 0.75 12.12
C GLY A 156 -5.49 1.98 11.25
N ILE A 157 -4.80 2.08 10.12
CA ILE A 157 -4.91 3.21 9.20
C ILE A 157 -4.78 2.76 7.74
N GLY A 158 -5.61 3.33 6.88
CA GLY A 158 -5.56 3.26 5.42
C GLY A 158 -5.85 4.62 4.82
N VAL A 159 -5.70 4.75 3.50
CA VAL A 159 -5.93 5.99 2.75
C VAL A 159 -7.02 5.80 1.72
N TYR A 160 -7.82 6.84 1.51
CA TYR A 160 -8.64 6.96 0.32
C TYR A 160 -7.92 7.81 -0.72
N LEU A 161 -7.81 7.27 -1.92
CA LEU A 161 -7.18 7.91 -3.06
C LEU A 161 -8.19 8.07 -4.21
N ARG A 162 -7.97 9.03 -5.11
CA ARG A 162 -8.81 9.24 -6.31
C ARG A 162 -7.96 9.14 -7.58
N GLN A 163 -8.59 8.68 -8.68
CA GLN A 163 -8.02 8.45 -10.03
C GLN A 163 -7.15 7.18 -10.16
N ILE A 164 -6.80 6.74 -11.39
CA ILE A 164 -5.98 5.53 -11.61
C ILE A 164 -4.60 5.74 -10.98
N LEU A 165 -4.27 4.92 -9.99
CA LEU A 165 -3.09 5.09 -9.15
C LEU A 165 -1.95 4.24 -9.65
N LYS A 166 -0.79 4.86 -9.79
CA LYS A 166 0.49 4.19 -9.66
C LYS A 166 0.89 4.25 -8.19
N ILE A 167 0.85 3.11 -7.49
CA ILE A 167 1.35 2.98 -6.12
C ILE A 167 2.65 2.19 -6.07
N GLY A 168 3.55 2.56 -5.16
CA GLY A 168 4.93 2.08 -5.14
C GLY A 168 5.87 3.02 -5.91
N THR A 169 7.04 2.58 -6.38
CA THR A 169 7.56 1.20 -6.43
C THR A 169 8.29 0.78 -5.16
N TRP A 170 8.36 -0.52 -4.92
CA TRP A 170 9.20 -1.17 -3.91
C TRP A 170 10.40 -1.81 -4.60
N GLY A 171 11.61 -1.38 -4.24
CA GLY A 171 12.87 -1.83 -4.83
C GLY A 171 13.73 -0.64 -5.27
N LYS A 172 14.43 -0.77 -6.39
CA LYS A 172 15.18 0.32 -7.03
C LYS A 172 14.27 1.48 -7.42
N THR A 173 14.71 2.70 -7.12
CA THR A 173 13.92 3.93 -7.33
C THR A 173 14.16 4.59 -8.69
N LEU A 174 15.34 4.39 -9.31
CA LEU A 174 15.68 5.03 -10.59
C LEU A 174 16.10 4.00 -11.65
N PRO A 175 15.58 4.11 -12.89
CA PRO A 175 16.02 3.26 -13.99
C PRO A 175 17.48 3.56 -14.37
N ALA A 176 18.19 2.54 -14.86
CA ALA A 176 19.48 2.76 -15.53
C ALA A 176 19.27 3.29 -16.97
N GLY A 177 18.13 2.97 -17.59
CA GLY A 177 17.65 3.58 -18.83
C GLY A 177 16.19 3.20 -19.13
N PRO A 178 15.58 3.75 -20.18
CA PRO A 178 14.18 3.51 -20.55
C PRO A 178 13.83 2.02 -20.70
N GLN A 179 14.79 1.21 -21.15
CA GLN A 179 14.66 -0.23 -21.35
C GLN A 179 14.42 -1.04 -20.07
N ASN A 180 14.70 -0.47 -18.89
CA ASN A 180 14.43 -1.13 -17.62
C ASN A 180 12.97 -1.01 -17.20
N ASN A 181 12.21 -0.10 -17.78
CA ASN A 181 10.80 0.07 -17.41
C ASN A 181 9.98 -1.07 -17.98
N TRP A 182 9.14 -1.66 -17.15
CA TRP A 182 8.14 -2.63 -17.57
C TRP A 182 6.77 -2.27 -17.01
N SER A 183 5.74 -2.68 -17.73
CA SER A 183 4.35 -2.40 -17.37
C SER A 183 3.46 -3.51 -17.89
N PHE A 184 2.58 -4.00 -17.04
CA PHE A 184 1.45 -4.84 -17.38
C PHE A 184 0.19 -4.12 -16.91
N LYS A 185 -0.62 -3.64 -17.84
CA LYS A 185 -1.92 -3.03 -17.52
C LYS A 185 -3.01 -4.04 -17.82
N LEU A 186 -3.84 -4.32 -16.84
CA LEU A 186 -4.99 -5.19 -16.98
C LEU A 186 -6.14 -4.38 -17.59
N GLU A 187 -6.56 -4.76 -18.78
CA GLU A 187 -7.71 -4.16 -19.44
C GLU A 187 -8.99 -4.35 -18.60
N PRO A 188 -9.91 -3.37 -18.55
CA PRO A 188 -11.06 -3.42 -17.65
C PRO A 188 -11.96 -4.66 -17.78
N THR A 189 -12.01 -5.26 -18.97
CA THR A 189 -12.81 -6.46 -19.26
C THR A 189 -12.05 -7.77 -19.05
N TYR A 190 -10.74 -7.72 -18.83
CA TYR A 190 -9.92 -8.91 -18.64
C TYR A 190 -9.76 -9.21 -17.15
N HIS A 191 -9.69 -10.50 -16.83
CA HIS A 191 -9.39 -11.01 -15.48
C HIS A 191 -7.98 -11.59 -15.48
N LEU A 192 -7.18 -11.28 -14.45
CA LEU A 192 -5.87 -11.91 -14.26
C LEU A 192 -6.10 -13.38 -13.85
N THR A 193 -5.58 -14.33 -14.61
CA THR A 193 -5.79 -15.78 -14.39
C THR A 193 -4.53 -16.51 -13.96
N LYS A 194 -3.35 -16.02 -14.36
CA LYS A 194 -2.08 -16.63 -13.97
C LYS A 194 -0.98 -15.61 -13.73
N ILE A 195 -0.13 -15.89 -12.75
CA ILE A 195 1.19 -15.25 -12.61
C ILE A 195 2.25 -16.34 -12.69
N THR A 196 3.22 -16.17 -13.58
CA THR A 196 4.43 -17.03 -13.62
C THR A 196 5.58 -16.25 -13.00
N ILE A 197 6.26 -16.88 -12.04
CA ILE A 197 7.33 -16.28 -11.26
C ILE A 197 8.58 -17.13 -11.47
N ASP A 198 9.63 -16.52 -12.01
CA ASP A 198 10.97 -17.10 -12.08
C ASP A 198 11.75 -16.60 -10.85
N HIS A 199 12.16 -17.51 -9.97
CA HIS A 199 12.74 -17.16 -8.67
C HIS A 199 13.84 -18.13 -8.21
N GLY A 200 14.61 -17.69 -7.22
CA GLY A 200 15.68 -18.42 -6.54
C GLY A 200 15.92 -17.76 -5.18
N ASP A 201 17.12 -17.25 -4.93
CA ASP A 201 17.39 -16.38 -3.78
C ASP A 201 16.93 -14.91 -3.99
N LEU A 202 16.32 -14.63 -5.13
CA LEU A 202 15.79 -13.34 -5.62
C LEU A 202 14.58 -13.58 -6.55
N ILE A 203 13.87 -12.51 -6.91
CA ILE A 203 12.87 -12.56 -8.00
C ILE A 203 13.53 -12.20 -9.33
N TYR A 204 13.61 -13.17 -10.24
CA TYR A 204 14.28 -13.00 -11.53
C TYR A 204 13.34 -12.37 -12.54
N SER A 205 12.12 -12.92 -12.68
CA SER A 205 11.17 -12.41 -13.64
C SER A 205 9.72 -12.68 -13.28
N LEU A 206 8.82 -11.93 -13.93
CA LEU A 206 7.38 -12.10 -13.84
C LEU A 206 6.77 -12.18 -15.25
N MET A 207 5.71 -12.97 -15.37
CA MET A 207 4.78 -12.93 -16.51
C MET A 207 3.36 -13.01 -15.99
N PHE A 208 2.45 -12.34 -16.69
CA PHE A 208 1.04 -12.26 -16.33
C PHE A 208 0.19 -12.79 -17.48
N THR A 209 -0.76 -13.67 -17.16
CA THR A 209 -1.78 -14.12 -18.11
C THR A 209 -3.13 -13.59 -17.66
N ALA A 210 -3.86 -13.00 -18.58
CA ALA A 210 -5.20 -12.50 -18.38
C ALA A 210 -6.16 -13.04 -19.44
N GLN A 211 -7.44 -13.12 -19.10
CA GLN A 211 -8.46 -13.72 -19.95
C GLN A 211 -9.72 -12.84 -20.05
N TYR A 212 -10.32 -12.80 -21.23
CA TYR A 212 -11.65 -12.23 -21.49
C TYR A 212 -12.45 -13.18 -22.36
N GLY A 213 -13.46 -13.85 -21.79
CA GLY A 213 -14.15 -14.95 -22.47
C GLY A 213 -13.15 -16.04 -22.87
N ASP A 214 -13.07 -16.37 -24.15
CA ASP A 214 -12.10 -17.34 -24.69
C ASP A 214 -10.75 -16.72 -25.07
N LEU A 215 -10.62 -15.38 -25.02
CA LEU A 215 -9.39 -14.68 -25.38
C LEU A 215 -8.40 -14.72 -24.23
N THR A 216 -7.22 -15.30 -24.47
CA THR A 216 -6.11 -15.32 -23.52
C THR A 216 -5.00 -14.38 -23.98
N TYR A 217 -4.58 -13.48 -23.10
CA TYR A 217 -3.42 -12.61 -23.28
C TYR A 217 -2.34 -13.03 -22.28
N THR A 218 -1.10 -13.22 -22.75
CA THR A 218 0.07 -13.41 -21.89
C THR A 218 1.05 -12.29 -22.16
N SER A 219 1.52 -11.63 -21.10
CA SER A 219 2.51 -10.57 -21.20
C SER A 219 3.87 -11.11 -21.64
N GLU A 220 4.76 -10.21 -22.08
CA GLU A 220 6.17 -10.55 -22.19
C GLU A 220 6.78 -10.90 -20.81
N LYS A 221 7.93 -11.59 -20.83
CA LYS A 221 8.73 -11.87 -19.63
C LYS A 221 9.43 -10.59 -19.16
N MET A 222 9.06 -10.09 -17.98
CA MET A 222 9.71 -8.93 -17.37
C MET A 222 10.88 -9.38 -16.51
N GLY A 223 12.08 -8.91 -16.81
CA GLY A 223 13.30 -9.30 -16.10
C GLY A 223 13.84 -10.67 -16.52
N GLY A 224 14.78 -11.21 -15.75
CA GLY A 224 15.33 -12.55 -15.95
C GLY A 224 16.17 -12.67 -17.22
N TRP A 225 16.95 -11.64 -17.56
CA TRP A 225 17.84 -11.65 -18.73
C TRP A 225 18.86 -12.81 -18.75
N ASN A 226 19.11 -13.45 -17.60
CA ASN A 226 19.96 -14.65 -17.49
C ASN A 226 19.21 -15.92 -17.07
N GLY A 227 17.86 -15.89 -17.00
CA GLY A 227 17.03 -16.97 -16.45
C GLY A 227 17.12 -17.07 -14.93
N GLY A 228 16.10 -17.64 -14.29
CA GLY A 228 16.14 -18.01 -12.87
C GLY A 228 16.18 -19.52 -12.66
N GLU A 229 16.22 -19.90 -11.38
CA GLU A 229 16.51 -21.27 -10.94
C GLU A 229 15.26 -22.13 -10.90
N ASN A 230 14.14 -21.54 -10.47
CA ASN A 230 12.87 -22.21 -10.27
C ASN A 230 11.76 -21.40 -10.91
N VAL A 231 10.82 -22.09 -11.56
CA VAL A 231 9.60 -21.48 -12.09
C VAL A 231 8.41 -21.93 -11.25
N SER A 232 7.63 -20.99 -10.76
CA SER A 232 6.37 -21.23 -10.05
C SER A 232 5.22 -20.53 -10.76
N GLU A 233 4.05 -21.14 -10.71
CA GLU A 233 2.83 -20.60 -11.31
C GLU A 233 1.74 -20.46 -10.25
N ILE A 234 1.09 -19.31 -10.24
CA ILE A 234 -0.15 -19.04 -9.50
C ILE A 234 -1.28 -19.10 -10.51
N THR A 235 -2.25 -19.98 -10.32
CA THR A 235 -3.51 -19.96 -11.07
C THR A 235 -4.63 -19.49 -10.16
N PHE A 236 -5.33 -18.44 -10.56
CA PHE A 236 -6.46 -17.90 -9.82
C PHE A 236 -7.75 -18.66 -10.16
N GLU A 237 -8.54 -18.96 -9.13
CA GLU A 237 -9.91 -19.45 -9.31
C GLU A 237 -10.83 -18.32 -9.84
N GLY A 238 -12.00 -18.67 -10.39
CA GLY A 238 -12.86 -17.69 -11.09
C GLY A 238 -13.35 -16.53 -10.23
N ASP A 239 -13.46 -16.72 -8.92
CA ASP A 239 -13.82 -15.71 -7.91
C ASP A 239 -12.62 -15.34 -7.01
N GLU A 240 -11.41 -15.75 -7.37
CA GLU A 240 -10.18 -15.36 -6.67
C GLU A 240 -9.59 -14.09 -7.27
N GLU A 241 -9.54 -13.02 -6.48
CA GLU A 241 -9.04 -11.71 -6.91
C GLU A 241 -7.86 -11.28 -6.05
N ILE A 242 -6.84 -10.75 -6.72
CA ILE A 242 -5.70 -10.14 -6.03
C ILE A 242 -6.12 -8.87 -5.31
N ASN A 243 -5.86 -8.82 -4.01
CA ASN A 243 -6.18 -7.73 -3.10
C ASN A 243 -4.95 -7.24 -2.33
N GLY A 244 -3.75 -7.63 -2.75
CA GLY A 244 -2.52 -7.06 -2.21
C GLY A 244 -1.25 -7.75 -2.66
N ILE A 245 -0.11 -7.12 -2.35
CA ILE A 245 1.21 -7.75 -2.41
C ILE A 245 2.00 -7.51 -1.12
N SER A 246 2.88 -8.44 -0.79
CA SER A 246 3.92 -8.27 0.22
C SER A 246 5.24 -8.83 -0.28
N GLY A 247 6.33 -8.49 0.37
CA GLY A 247 7.64 -8.98 -0.02
C GLY A 247 8.78 -8.30 0.74
N THR A 248 9.99 -8.48 0.24
CA THR A 248 11.19 -7.86 0.79
C THR A 248 12.06 -7.27 -0.30
N ILE A 249 12.80 -6.21 0.06
CA ILE A 249 13.81 -5.56 -0.78
C ILE A 249 15.18 -5.84 -0.16
N ALA A 250 16.13 -6.32 -0.96
CA ALA A 250 17.51 -6.50 -0.52
C ALA A 250 18.52 -6.22 -1.63
N LEU A 251 19.80 -6.27 -1.25
CA LEU A 251 20.89 -6.30 -2.22
C LEU A 251 20.98 -7.69 -2.87
N SER A 252 21.06 -7.71 -4.20
CA SER A 252 21.32 -8.91 -5.00
C SER A 252 22.64 -9.57 -4.59
N ARG A 253 22.71 -10.89 -4.79
CA ARG A 253 23.90 -11.72 -4.57
C ARG A 253 24.33 -12.38 -5.88
N GLY A 254 25.47 -13.08 -5.87
CA GLY A 254 25.99 -13.80 -7.04
C GLY A 254 26.71 -12.88 -8.04
N THR A 255 26.66 -13.22 -9.32
CA THR A 255 27.41 -12.54 -10.40
C THR A 255 27.12 -11.05 -10.52
N TYR A 256 25.90 -10.63 -10.17
CA TYR A 256 25.46 -9.23 -10.24
C TYR A 256 25.09 -8.71 -8.85
N ALA A 257 25.97 -8.88 -7.88
CA ALA A 257 25.75 -8.49 -6.49
C ALA A 257 25.69 -6.97 -6.28
N GLY A 258 25.01 -6.54 -5.21
CA GLY A 258 24.99 -5.15 -4.75
C GLY A 258 23.93 -4.26 -5.40
N LEU A 259 23.01 -4.81 -6.18
CA LEU A 259 21.87 -4.09 -6.75
C LEU A 259 20.67 -4.16 -5.80
N THR A 260 20.00 -3.04 -5.55
CA THR A 260 18.72 -3.04 -4.82
C THR A 260 17.64 -3.68 -5.69
N VAL A 261 17.08 -4.80 -5.24
CA VAL A 261 16.11 -5.62 -5.99
C VAL A 261 15.00 -6.14 -5.08
N VAL A 262 13.92 -6.66 -5.68
CA VAL A 262 12.90 -7.43 -4.95
C VAL A 262 13.46 -8.82 -4.64
N SER A 263 13.71 -9.10 -3.36
CA SER A 263 14.28 -10.37 -2.90
C SER A 263 13.22 -11.45 -2.67
N SER A 264 12.03 -11.06 -2.23
CA SER A 264 10.87 -11.94 -2.14
C SER A 264 9.57 -11.23 -2.52
N ILE A 265 8.57 -11.99 -2.96
CA ILE A 265 7.22 -11.49 -3.22
C ILE A 265 6.17 -12.54 -2.86
N SER A 266 5.04 -12.07 -2.33
CA SER A 266 3.80 -12.82 -2.15
C SER A 266 2.63 -12.04 -2.75
N PHE A 267 1.65 -12.76 -3.27
CA PHE A 267 0.41 -12.19 -3.82
C PHE A 267 -0.75 -12.56 -2.89
N MET A 268 -1.42 -11.55 -2.37
CA MET A 268 -2.57 -11.71 -1.46
C MET A 268 -3.86 -11.67 -2.27
N THR A 269 -4.77 -12.59 -1.98
CA THR A 269 -6.10 -12.64 -2.61
C THR A 269 -7.21 -12.61 -1.57
N ASN A 270 -8.44 -12.47 -2.03
CA ASN A 270 -9.63 -12.65 -1.19
C ASN A 270 -9.77 -14.09 -0.65
N LYS A 271 -8.96 -15.06 -1.09
CA LYS A 271 -8.98 -16.45 -0.62
C LYS A 271 -7.77 -16.84 0.21
N LYS A 272 -6.56 -16.49 -0.23
CA LYS A 272 -5.29 -16.94 0.37
C LYS A 272 -4.12 -16.06 -0.03
N THR A 273 -2.95 -16.33 0.54
CA THR A 273 -1.68 -15.74 0.13
C THR A 273 -0.89 -16.79 -0.65
N HIS A 274 -0.38 -16.40 -1.82
CA HIS A 274 0.52 -17.21 -2.65
C HIS A 274 1.96 -16.72 -2.47
N GLY A 275 2.86 -17.63 -2.10
CA GLY A 275 4.26 -17.31 -1.78
C GLY A 275 4.60 -17.54 -0.29
N PRO A 276 5.72 -16.98 0.21
CA PRO A 276 6.65 -16.13 -0.52
C PRO A 276 7.43 -16.91 -1.59
N PHE A 277 7.65 -16.26 -2.73
CA PHE A 277 8.64 -16.67 -3.72
C PHE A 277 9.92 -15.87 -3.48
N GLY A 278 11.09 -16.43 -3.81
CA GLY A 278 12.38 -15.81 -3.50
C GLY A 278 12.86 -16.02 -2.06
N ASP A 279 13.81 -15.20 -1.60
CA ASP A 279 14.39 -15.23 -0.25
C ASP A 279 13.89 -14.06 0.58
N VAL A 280 13.22 -14.36 1.70
CA VAL A 280 12.66 -13.33 2.60
C VAL A 280 13.79 -12.72 3.42
N ARG A 281 14.35 -11.62 2.91
CA ARG A 281 15.45 -10.88 3.54
C ARG A 281 15.46 -9.41 3.18
N GLY A 282 15.99 -8.59 4.08
CA GLY A 282 16.12 -7.14 3.90
C GLY A 282 14.89 -6.40 4.41
N THR A 283 14.53 -5.30 3.76
CA THR A 283 13.45 -4.41 4.18
C THR A 283 12.10 -4.94 3.70
N PRO A 284 11.14 -5.22 4.58
CA PRO A 284 9.83 -5.71 4.17
C PRO A 284 8.97 -4.60 3.56
N PHE A 285 8.02 -4.99 2.72
CA PHE A 285 6.91 -4.16 2.30
C PHE A 285 5.62 -4.98 2.29
N THR A 286 4.49 -4.32 2.52
CA THR A 286 3.16 -4.92 2.41
C THR A 286 2.16 -3.84 2.07
N VAL A 287 1.35 -4.10 1.05
CA VAL A 287 0.32 -3.18 0.57
C VAL A 287 -0.95 -3.95 0.22
N PRO A 288 -1.96 -3.94 1.11
CA PRO A 288 -3.29 -4.42 0.77
C PRO A 288 -4.10 -3.34 0.03
N TRP A 289 -5.10 -3.75 -0.75
CA TRP A 289 -6.10 -2.90 -1.40
C TRP A 289 -7.44 -3.64 -1.46
N ASN A 290 -8.53 -2.94 -1.76
CA ASN A 290 -9.83 -3.59 -1.91
C ASN A 290 -9.89 -4.51 -3.14
N ALA A 291 -10.55 -5.65 -2.99
CA ALA A 291 -10.91 -6.51 -4.12
C ALA A 291 -11.65 -5.70 -5.21
N GLY A 292 -11.42 -6.04 -6.47
CA GLY A 292 -11.91 -5.28 -7.63
C GLY A 292 -11.09 -4.04 -8.04
N SER A 293 -10.20 -3.52 -7.18
CA SER A 293 -9.40 -2.32 -7.51
C SER A 293 -8.17 -2.59 -8.38
N PHE A 294 -7.75 -3.85 -8.56
CA PHE A 294 -6.54 -4.17 -9.32
C PHE A 294 -6.65 -3.78 -10.81
N ALA A 295 -5.61 -3.15 -11.34
CA ALA A 295 -5.53 -2.72 -12.74
C ALA A 295 -4.18 -3.05 -13.41
N GLY A 296 -3.28 -3.78 -12.74
CA GLY A 296 -2.00 -4.20 -13.30
C GLY A 296 -0.79 -3.95 -12.40
N PHE A 297 0.40 -4.21 -12.94
CA PHE A 297 1.69 -4.02 -12.29
C PHE A 297 2.64 -3.19 -13.16
N TYR A 298 3.63 -2.58 -12.54
CA TYR A 298 4.73 -1.92 -13.24
C TYR A 298 6.00 -1.99 -12.42
N GLY A 299 7.11 -1.57 -12.99
CA GLY A 299 8.33 -1.39 -12.21
C GLY A 299 9.56 -1.26 -13.07
N LEU A 300 10.69 -1.60 -12.45
CA LEU A 300 11.99 -1.69 -13.09
C LEU A 300 12.45 -3.14 -13.13
N ALA A 301 13.06 -3.54 -14.23
CA ALA A 301 13.64 -4.86 -14.40
C ALA A 301 14.92 -4.82 -15.24
N GLY A 302 15.76 -5.82 -15.01
CA GLY A 302 16.95 -6.10 -15.80
C GLY A 302 17.30 -7.58 -15.67
N TYR A 303 18.42 -7.88 -15.01
CA TYR A 303 18.73 -9.26 -14.63
C TYR A 303 17.70 -9.85 -13.66
N TYR A 304 17.11 -8.99 -12.82
CA TYR A 304 16.10 -9.33 -11.81
C TYR A 304 14.89 -8.40 -11.94
N ILE A 305 13.88 -8.62 -11.12
CA ILE A 305 12.89 -7.58 -10.82
C ILE A 305 13.53 -6.57 -9.86
N ASP A 306 13.99 -5.45 -10.42
CA ASP A 306 14.64 -4.38 -9.66
C ASP A 306 13.64 -3.66 -8.76
N SER A 307 12.41 -3.44 -9.23
CA SER A 307 11.32 -2.91 -8.43
C SER A 307 9.94 -3.30 -8.97
N ILE A 308 8.93 -3.25 -8.10
CA ILE A 308 7.54 -3.50 -8.44
C ILE A 308 6.63 -2.43 -7.85
N GLY A 309 5.62 -2.01 -8.59
CA GLY A 309 4.52 -1.16 -8.20
C GLY A 309 3.22 -1.69 -8.80
N VAL A 310 2.10 -1.11 -8.38
CA VAL A 310 0.75 -1.59 -8.74
C VAL A 310 -0.04 -0.48 -9.37
N TYR A 311 -0.81 -0.83 -10.40
CA TYR A 311 -1.89 0.02 -10.90
C TYR A 311 -3.19 -0.32 -10.18
N LEU A 312 -3.84 0.68 -9.58
CA LEU A 312 -5.18 0.53 -9.00
C LEU A 312 -6.19 1.44 -9.69
N LYS A 313 -7.45 1.01 -9.75
CA LYS A 313 -8.60 1.76 -10.27
C LYS A 313 -9.73 1.80 -9.24
N ALA A 314 -10.57 2.83 -9.34
CA ALA A 314 -11.79 2.91 -8.54
C ALA A 314 -12.75 1.79 -8.93
N THR A 315 -13.35 1.17 -7.91
CA THR A 315 -14.50 0.28 -8.08
C THR A 315 -15.76 1.16 -8.15
N ASN A 316 -16.67 0.82 -9.05
CA ASN A 316 -17.97 1.49 -9.18
C ASN A 316 -18.97 0.99 -8.15
#